data_AF-A0A2D4GCR7-F1
#
_entry.id   AF-A0A2D4GCR7-F1
#
_cell.length_a   1.000
_cell.length_b   1.000
_cell.length_c   1.000
_cell.angle_alpha   90.00
_cell.angle_beta   90.00
_cell.angle_gamma   90.00
#
_symmetry.space_group_name_H-M   'P 1'
#
loop_
_entity.id
_entity.type
_entity.pdbx_description
1 polymer ?
#
loop_
_entity_poly.entity_id
_entity_poly.type
_entity_poly.pdbx_seq_one_letter_code
_entity_poly.pdbx_strand_id
1 'polypeptide(L)'
;VEAGGGVPPASSLLAASTRPSPFSLRPVSRGASPRRPRMFKKFDEKENVSNCIQLKTSVIKGIKNQLIDQFPGIEPWLNQIMPKKDPVKIVRCHEHIEILTVNGELLFFRQREGPFYPTLRLLHKYPFILPHQQVDKGAIKFVLSGANIMCPGLTSPGAKLYPAG
;
A
#
# COMPACT_ATOMS: atom_id res chain seq x y z
N VAL A 1 52.00 69.96 11.82
CA VAL A 1 52.97 70.24 10.74
C VAL A 1 53.17 68.94 9.99
N GLU A 2 52.30 68.73 8.98
CA GLU A 2 52.65 68.60 7.55
C GLU A 2 53.40 67.29 7.25
N ALA A 3 52.87 66.31 6.50
CA ALA A 3 52.35 66.24 5.13
C ALA A 3 53.30 65.36 4.29
N GLY A 4 52.72 64.55 3.40
CA GLY A 4 53.42 63.64 2.48
C GLY A 4 53.01 62.18 2.76
N GLY A 5 52.16 61.53 1.97
CA GLY A 5 52.04 61.56 0.52
C GLY A 5 52.68 60.28 -0.03
N GLY A 6 51.87 59.25 -0.28
CA GLY A 6 52.36 57.98 -0.79
C GLY A 6 51.21 57.00 -1.07
N VAL A 7 50.64 57.10 -2.27
CA VAL A 7 49.77 56.06 -2.85
C VAL A 7 50.65 55.01 -3.51
N PRO A 8 50.42 53.71 -3.24
CA PRO A 8 50.61 52.71 -4.28
C PRO A 8 49.44 51.67 -4.28
N PRO A 9 49.35 50.75 -5.24
CA PRO A 9 48.36 50.82 -6.31
C PRO A 9 47.20 49.82 -6.12
N ALA A 10 46.16 50.03 -6.93
CA ALA A 10 45.01 49.15 -7.06
C ALA A 10 45.43 47.75 -7.57
N SER A 11 45.62 46.81 -6.65
CA SER A 11 45.66 45.39 -6.94
C SER A 11 44.28 44.77 -6.70
N SER A 12 43.51 44.73 -7.78
CA SER A 12 42.60 43.62 -8.14
C SER A 12 42.05 42.77 -6.98
N LEU A 13 40.93 43.20 -6.40
CA LEU A 13 40.01 42.32 -5.70
C LEU A 13 39.29 41.43 -6.73
N LEU A 14 39.95 40.34 -7.13
CA LEU A 14 39.29 39.23 -7.82
C LEU A 14 38.50 38.45 -6.77
N ALA A 15 37.20 38.70 -6.72
CA ALA A 15 36.24 37.88 -5.99
C ALA A 15 36.39 36.42 -6.44
N ALA A 16 36.75 35.54 -5.51
CA ALA A 16 36.73 34.10 -5.72
C ALA A 16 35.26 33.64 -5.83
N SER A 17 34.72 33.69 -7.05
CA SER A 17 33.50 33.00 -7.44
C SER A 17 33.82 31.51 -7.56
N THR A 18 33.79 30.77 -6.45
CA THR A 18 33.80 29.31 -6.47
C THR A 18 32.45 28.85 -7.02
N ARG A 19 32.37 28.66 -8.35
CA ARG A 19 31.24 27.97 -8.96
C ARG A 19 31.23 26.54 -8.43
N PRO A 20 30.13 26.03 -7.83
CA PRO A 20 30.03 24.61 -7.59
C PRO A 20 30.05 23.89 -8.95
N SER A 21 30.88 22.86 -9.04
CA SER A 21 30.94 21.97 -10.19
C SER A 21 29.54 21.42 -10.49
N PRO A 22 29.18 21.22 -11.77
CA PRO A 22 27.93 20.55 -12.09
C PRO A 22 28.05 19.13 -11.53
N PHE A 23 27.31 18.88 -10.46
CA PHE A 23 27.02 17.53 -9.98
C PHE A 23 26.53 16.74 -11.20
N SER A 24 27.42 15.90 -11.73
CA SER A 24 27.07 14.93 -12.75
C SER A 24 26.03 14.00 -12.11
N LEU A 25 24.76 14.27 -12.40
CA LEU A 25 23.67 13.34 -12.16
C LEU A 25 23.96 12.12 -13.03
N ARG A 26 24.73 11.18 -12.48
CA ARG A 26 24.83 9.85 -13.06
C ARG A 26 23.41 9.33 -13.22
N PRO A 27 23.02 8.80 -14.38
CA PRO A 27 21.73 8.16 -14.51
C PRO A 27 21.68 7.04 -13.48
N VAL A 28 20.77 7.13 -12.51
CA VAL A 28 20.41 5.97 -11.69
C VAL A 28 19.92 4.93 -12.68
N SER A 29 20.72 3.90 -12.93
CA SER A 29 20.25 2.75 -13.70
C SER A 29 19.04 2.23 -12.93
N ARG A 30 17.86 2.30 -13.56
CA ARG A 30 16.64 1.72 -12.99
C ARG A 30 16.83 0.22 -13.04
N GLY A 31 17.51 -0.34 -12.04
CA GLY A 31 17.44 -1.76 -11.73
C GLY A 31 15.96 -2.09 -11.58
N ALA A 32 15.42 -2.84 -12.54
CA ALA A 32 14.05 -3.33 -12.45
C ALA A 32 14.00 -4.25 -11.22
N SER A 33 13.45 -3.73 -10.12
CA SER A 33 13.19 -4.52 -8.92
C SER A 33 12.42 -5.79 -9.34
N PRO A 34 12.78 -6.97 -8.80
CA PRO A 34 12.07 -8.20 -9.14
C PRO A 34 10.57 -7.97 -8.90
N ARG A 35 9.77 -8.13 -9.95
CA ARG A 35 8.33 -7.91 -9.89
C ARG A 35 7.76 -8.92 -8.89
N ARG A 36 7.33 -8.46 -7.71
CA ARG A 36 6.62 -9.31 -6.75
C ARG A 36 5.44 -9.98 -7.47
N PRO A 37 5.22 -11.29 -7.27
CA PRO A 37 4.08 -11.98 -7.83
C PRO A 37 2.78 -11.28 -7.41
N ARG A 38 1.85 -11.17 -8.35
CA ARG A 38 0.56 -10.53 -8.13
C ARG A 38 -0.38 -11.52 -7.48
N MET A 39 -0.74 -11.24 -6.24
CA MET A 39 -1.34 -12.16 -5.28
C MET A 39 -2.44 -13.08 -5.85
N PHE A 40 -3.34 -12.56 -6.69
CA PHE A 40 -4.45 -13.37 -7.27
C PHE A 40 -4.53 -13.36 -8.80
N LYS A 41 -3.53 -12.82 -9.52
CA LYS A 41 -3.65 -12.67 -10.99
C LYS A 41 -3.66 -14.00 -11.74
N LYS A 42 -2.94 -14.99 -11.24
CA LYS A 42 -2.86 -16.35 -11.80
C LYS A 42 -3.47 -17.39 -10.85
N PHE A 43 -4.31 -16.94 -9.93
CA PHE A 43 -4.91 -17.82 -8.93
C PHE A 43 -6.07 -18.58 -9.55
N ASP A 44 -6.03 -19.91 -9.46
CA ASP A 44 -7.13 -20.82 -9.79
C ASP A 44 -7.51 -21.61 -8.54
N GLU A 45 -8.81 -21.65 -8.23
CA GLU A 45 -9.33 -22.30 -7.03
C GLU A 45 -9.05 -23.81 -7.01
N LYS A 46 -8.99 -24.48 -8.17
CA LYS A 46 -8.79 -25.93 -8.28
C LYS A 46 -7.33 -26.31 -8.14
N GLU A 47 -6.43 -25.43 -8.53
CA GLU A 47 -4.99 -25.70 -8.56
C GLU A 47 -4.25 -25.13 -7.34
N ASN A 48 -4.77 -24.08 -6.70
CA ASN A 48 -4.01 -23.30 -5.72
C ASN A 48 -4.54 -23.38 -4.29
N VAL A 49 -5.68 -24.04 -4.07
CA VAL A 49 -6.21 -24.31 -2.73
C VAL A 49 -5.61 -25.62 -2.22
N SER A 50 -4.89 -25.55 -1.09
CA SER A 50 -4.21 -26.70 -0.51
C SER A 50 -5.00 -27.37 0.61
N ASN A 51 -5.58 -26.57 1.52
CA ASN A 51 -6.30 -27.10 2.69
C ASN A 51 -7.32 -26.10 3.22
N CYS A 52 -8.33 -26.56 3.95
CA CYS A 52 -9.29 -25.73 4.66
C CYS A 52 -9.33 -26.15 6.14
N ILE A 53 -9.03 -25.20 7.04
CA ILE A 53 -8.89 -25.44 8.47
C ILE A 53 -10.00 -24.71 9.20
N GLN A 54 -10.80 -25.42 9.98
CA GLN A 54 -11.76 -24.81 10.89
C GLN A 54 -11.06 -24.25 12.13
N LEU A 55 -11.33 -22.99 12.47
CA LEU A 55 -10.67 -22.31 13.56
C LEU A 55 -11.31 -22.63 14.92
N LYS A 56 -10.45 -22.70 15.94
CA LYS A 56 -10.86 -22.78 17.34
C LYS A 56 -11.33 -21.42 17.84
N THR A 57 -12.22 -21.41 18.85
CA THR A 57 -12.80 -20.19 19.42
C THR A 57 -11.78 -19.17 19.92
N SER A 58 -10.65 -19.62 20.49
CA SER A 58 -9.57 -18.73 20.95
C SER A 58 -8.90 -17.98 19.80
N VAL A 59 -8.62 -18.68 18.69
CA VAL A 59 -8.01 -18.09 17.49
C VAL A 59 -8.97 -17.10 16.84
N ILE A 60 -10.27 -17.43 16.79
CA ILE A 60 -11.31 -16.54 16.26
C ILE A 60 -11.35 -15.23 17.05
N LYS A 61 -11.28 -15.30 18.39
CA LYS A 61 -11.23 -14.09 19.23
C LYS A 61 -10.00 -13.23 18.92
N GLY A 62 -8.82 -13.86 18.78
CA GLY A 62 -7.59 -13.15 18.41
C GLY A 62 -7.70 -12.44 17.04
N ILE A 63 -8.26 -13.12 16.04
CA ILE A 63 -8.47 -12.53 14.71
C ILE A 63 -9.47 -11.37 14.77
N LYS A 64 -10.58 -11.51 15.51
CA LYS A 64 -11.56 -10.42 15.66
C LYS A 64 -10.93 -9.17 16.27
N ASN A 65 -10.11 -9.32 17.31
CA ASN A 65 -9.39 -8.20 17.91
C ASN A 65 -8.45 -7.55 16.90
N GLN A 66 -7.66 -8.36 16.17
CA GLN A 66 -6.77 -7.85 15.11
C GLN A 66 -7.52 -7.08 14.01
N LEU A 67 -8.73 -7.52 13.66
CA LEU A 67 -9.58 -6.83 12.67
C LEU A 67 -10.15 -5.51 13.20
N ILE A 68 -10.50 -5.44 14.49
CA ILE A 68 -10.94 -4.20 15.14
C ILE A 68 -9.78 -3.19 15.17
N ASP A 69 -8.57 -3.66 15.52
CA ASP A 69 -7.37 -2.83 15.55
C ASP A 69 -7.01 -2.28 14.15
N GLN A 70 -7.15 -3.09 13.10
CA GLN A 70 -6.86 -2.66 11.71
C GLN A 70 -7.98 -1.82 11.10
N PHE A 71 -9.23 -2.12 11.43
CA PHE A 71 -10.42 -1.53 10.81
C PHE A 71 -11.43 -1.12 11.87
N PRO A 72 -11.24 -0.03 12.63
CA PRO A 72 -12.11 0.33 13.75
C PRO A 72 -13.60 0.40 13.39
N GLY A 73 -13.93 0.83 12.16
CA GLY A 73 -15.31 0.89 11.66
C GLY A 73 -16.01 -0.47 11.50
N ILE A 74 -15.29 -1.60 11.56
CA ILE A 74 -15.86 -2.95 11.39
C ILE A 74 -16.52 -3.48 12.66
N GLU A 75 -16.15 -2.97 13.85
CA GLU A 75 -16.54 -3.50 15.16
C GLU A 75 -18.04 -3.81 15.28
N PRO A 76 -18.97 -2.86 14.99
CA PRO A 76 -20.41 -3.12 15.13
C PRO A 76 -20.93 -4.18 14.16
N TRP A 77 -20.21 -4.47 13.06
CA TRP A 77 -20.63 -5.37 11.99
C TRP A 77 -20.04 -6.79 12.13
N LEU A 78 -19.05 -7.00 13.01
CA LEU A 78 -18.38 -8.29 13.15
C LEU A 78 -19.30 -9.43 13.58
N ASN A 79 -20.37 -9.14 14.33
CA ASN A 79 -21.34 -10.18 14.70
C ASN A 79 -22.21 -10.62 13.52
N GLN A 80 -22.43 -9.73 12.55
CA GLN A 80 -23.14 -10.04 11.31
C GLN A 80 -22.24 -10.75 10.31
N ILE A 81 -20.98 -10.31 10.21
CA ILE A 81 -19.99 -10.85 9.26
C ILE A 81 -19.44 -12.21 9.74
N MET A 82 -19.22 -12.36 11.05
CA MET A 82 -18.71 -13.58 11.67
C MET A 82 -19.60 -14.00 12.85
N PRO A 83 -20.80 -14.55 12.59
CA PRO A 83 -21.71 -15.00 13.63
C PRO A 83 -21.06 -16.04 14.54
N LYS A 84 -21.36 -16.00 15.85
CA LYS A 84 -20.76 -16.91 16.84
C LYS A 84 -21.15 -18.38 16.65
N LYS A 85 -22.30 -18.64 16.00
CA LYS A 85 -22.83 -19.98 15.76
C LYS A 85 -22.15 -20.68 14.58
N ASP A 86 -21.63 -19.90 13.65
CA ASP A 86 -21.16 -20.43 12.37
C ASP A 86 -19.67 -20.76 12.43
N PRO A 87 -19.25 -21.88 11.82
CA PRO A 87 -17.84 -22.28 11.81
C PRO A 87 -17.03 -21.32 10.94
N VAL A 88 -16.04 -20.68 11.57
CA VAL A 88 -15.05 -19.86 10.86
C VAL A 88 -13.94 -20.77 10.35
N LYS A 89 -13.57 -20.65 9.07
CA LYS A 89 -12.52 -21.44 8.44
C LYS A 89 -11.45 -20.54 7.82
N ILE A 90 -10.23 -21.05 7.73
CA ILE A 90 -9.15 -20.51 6.91
C ILE A 90 -8.89 -21.46 5.76
N VAL A 91 -8.99 -20.95 4.54
CA VAL A 91 -8.54 -21.64 3.33
C VAL A 91 -7.07 -21.30 3.13
N ARG A 92 -6.20 -22.30 3.17
CA ARG A 92 -4.78 -22.19 2.88
C ARG A 92 -4.54 -22.43 1.41
N CYS A 93 -3.82 -21.49 0.81
CA CYS A 93 -3.50 -21.48 -0.61
C CYS A 93 -1.98 -21.48 -0.84
N HIS A 94 -1.59 -21.66 -2.10
CA HIS A 94 -0.22 -21.45 -2.55
C HIS A 94 0.29 -20.03 -2.24
N GLU A 95 1.62 -19.84 -2.30
CA GLU A 95 2.28 -18.56 -1.99
C GLU A 95 2.04 -18.04 -0.55
N HIS A 96 1.70 -18.95 0.37
CA HIS A 96 1.36 -18.66 1.77
C HIS A 96 0.17 -17.70 1.92
N ILE A 97 -0.80 -17.78 1.01
CA ILE A 97 -2.03 -17.00 1.11
C ILE A 97 -3.01 -17.75 2.03
N GLU A 98 -3.64 -17.02 2.95
CA GLU A 98 -4.69 -17.51 3.82
C GLU A 98 -5.95 -16.67 3.62
N ILE A 99 -7.10 -17.31 3.40
CA ILE A 99 -8.39 -16.65 3.19
C ILE A 99 -9.35 -17.04 4.31
N LEU A 100 -9.84 -16.05 5.05
CA LEU A 100 -10.85 -16.21 6.09
C LEU A 100 -12.24 -16.32 5.46
N THR A 101 -12.95 -17.40 5.78
CA THR A 101 -14.30 -17.66 5.27
C THR A 101 -15.28 -18.06 6.37
N VAL A 102 -16.53 -17.62 6.22
CA VAL A 102 -17.67 -18.00 7.06
C VAL A 102 -18.84 -18.26 6.12
N ASN A 103 -19.53 -19.39 6.29
CA ASN A 103 -20.69 -19.78 5.46
C ASN A 103 -20.43 -19.76 3.93
N GLY A 104 -19.18 -19.97 3.51
CA GLY A 104 -18.78 -19.91 2.10
C GLY A 104 -18.52 -18.50 1.56
N GLU A 105 -18.75 -17.46 2.35
CA GLU A 105 -18.36 -16.09 2.00
C GLU A 105 -16.87 -15.88 2.27
N LEU A 106 -16.15 -15.25 1.33
CA LEU A 106 -14.75 -14.89 1.48
C LEU A 106 -14.64 -13.49 2.07
N LEU A 107 -14.13 -13.38 3.29
CA LEU A 107 -14.19 -12.15 4.07
C LEU A 107 -12.88 -11.36 3.96
N PHE A 108 -11.79 -11.96 4.42
CA PHE A 108 -10.47 -11.34 4.46
C PHE A 108 -9.43 -12.30 3.92
N PHE A 109 -8.32 -11.78 3.42
CA PHE A 109 -7.14 -12.57 3.08
C PHE A 109 -5.89 -11.95 3.67
N ARG A 110 -4.88 -12.76 3.93
CA ARG A 110 -3.53 -12.31 4.28
C ARG A 110 -2.51 -13.17 3.55
N GLN A 111 -1.30 -12.66 3.42
CA GLN A 111 -0.17 -13.44 2.92
C GLN A 111 0.86 -13.57 4.03
N ARG A 112 1.25 -14.80 4.35
CA ARG A 112 2.08 -15.14 5.51
C ARG A 112 1.42 -14.56 6.79
N GLU A 113 2.22 -14.10 7.75
CA GLU A 113 1.74 -13.41 8.95
C GLU A 113 1.58 -11.89 8.75
N GLY A 114 1.19 -11.48 7.53
CA GLY A 114 0.90 -10.09 7.22
C GLY A 114 -0.44 -9.58 7.78
N PRO A 115 -0.76 -8.29 7.54
CA PRO A 115 -2.08 -7.74 7.85
C PRO A 115 -3.17 -8.42 7.03
N PHE A 116 -4.40 -8.32 7.51
CA PHE A 116 -5.56 -8.76 6.76
C PHE A 116 -5.94 -7.69 5.75
N TYR A 117 -6.46 -8.13 4.60
CA TYR A 117 -7.05 -7.28 3.59
C TYR A 117 -8.47 -7.78 3.31
N PRO A 118 -9.48 -6.89 3.28
CA PRO A 118 -10.84 -7.30 2.95
C PRO A 118 -10.93 -7.72 1.49
N THR A 119 -11.79 -8.69 1.18
CA THR A 119 -12.14 -8.96 -0.22
C THR A 119 -12.92 -7.78 -0.80
N LEU A 120 -12.86 -7.59 -2.12
CA LEU A 120 -13.66 -6.55 -2.79
C LEU A 120 -15.17 -6.74 -2.56
N ARG A 121 -15.65 -7.99 -2.43
CA ARG A 121 -17.05 -8.28 -2.11
C ARG A 121 -17.44 -7.75 -0.73
N LEU A 122 -16.59 -7.98 0.28
CA LEU A 122 -16.83 -7.45 1.62
C LEU A 122 -16.74 -5.92 1.63
N LEU A 123 -15.73 -5.36 0.97
CA LEU A 123 -15.52 -3.91 0.91
C LEU A 123 -16.66 -3.17 0.19
N HIS A 124 -17.24 -3.74 -0.86
CA HIS A 124 -18.41 -3.15 -1.52
C HIS A 124 -19.65 -3.11 -0.63
N LYS A 125 -19.79 -4.06 0.31
CA LYS A 125 -20.90 -4.09 1.28
C LYS A 125 -20.66 -3.14 2.45
N TYR A 126 -19.40 -2.96 2.86
CA TYR A 126 -19.00 -2.10 3.97
C TYR A 126 -17.86 -1.15 3.53
N PRO A 127 -18.15 -0.12 2.71
CA PRO A 127 -17.10 0.73 2.11
C PRO A 127 -16.38 1.63 3.12
N PHE A 128 -16.97 1.83 4.31
CA PHE A 128 -16.42 2.69 5.37
C PHE A 128 -15.25 2.04 6.15
N ILE A 129 -14.93 0.77 5.90
CA ILE A 129 -13.89 0.04 6.66
C ILE A 129 -12.47 0.40 6.22
N LEU A 130 -12.33 1.02 5.04
CA LEU A 130 -11.05 1.47 4.49
C LEU A 130 -11.19 2.87 3.86
N PRO A 131 -10.16 3.73 3.96
CA PRO A 131 -10.08 4.90 3.12
C PRO A 131 -9.94 4.47 1.65
N HIS A 132 -10.53 5.25 0.74
CA HIS A 132 -10.41 5.03 -0.69
C HIS A 132 -9.58 6.14 -1.34
N GLN A 133 -9.02 5.84 -2.51
CA GLN A 133 -8.32 6.81 -3.33
C GLN A 133 -8.97 6.84 -4.71
N GLN A 134 -9.26 8.03 -5.22
CA GLN A 134 -9.85 8.19 -6.55
C GLN A 134 -8.74 8.37 -7.58
N VAL A 135 -8.66 7.43 -8.52
CA VAL A 135 -7.70 7.48 -9.63
C VAL A 135 -8.30 8.11 -10.87
N ASP A 136 -7.44 8.61 -11.76
CA ASP A 136 -7.84 9.08 -13.08
C ASP A 136 -8.49 7.98 -13.95
N LYS A 137 -9.39 8.37 -14.86
CA LYS A 137 -10.01 7.49 -15.85
C LYS A 137 -8.98 6.69 -16.66
N GLY A 138 -7.85 7.31 -17.02
CA GLY A 138 -6.79 6.65 -17.78
C GLY A 138 -6.14 5.48 -17.02
N ALA A 139 -6.20 5.47 -15.69
CA ALA A 139 -5.58 4.44 -14.86
C ALA A 139 -6.46 3.18 -14.69
N ILE A 140 -7.78 3.31 -14.82
CA ILE A 140 -8.77 2.25 -14.48
C ILE A 140 -8.45 0.92 -15.17
N LYS A 141 -8.20 0.95 -16.49
CA LYS A 141 -7.87 -0.26 -17.28
C LYS A 141 -6.64 -1.00 -16.73
N PHE A 142 -5.63 -0.25 -16.28
CA PHE A 142 -4.38 -0.81 -15.77
C PHE A 142 -4.55 -1.35 -14.36
N VAL A 143 -5.30 -0.66 -13.50
CA VAL A 143 -5.64 -1.11 -12.15
C VAL A 143 -6.41 -2.44 -12.21
N LEU A 144 -7.43 -2.54 -13.06
CA LEU A 144 -8.18 -3.79 -13.28
C LEU A 144 -7.30 -4.93 -13.83
N SER A 145 -6.21 -4.60 -14.52
CA SER A 145 -5.22 -5.59 -14.99
C SER A 145 -4.18 -5.98 -13.91
N GLY A 146 -4.32 -5.44 -12.69
CA GLY A 146 -3.40 -5.65 -11.58
C GLY A 146 -2.10 -4.84 -11.70
N ALA A 147 -2.14 -3.65 -12.31
CA ALA A 147 -1.01 -2.71 -12.25
C ALA A 147 -1.05 -1.89 -10.96
N ASN A 148 0.11 -1.50 -10.48
CA ASN A 148 0.21 -0.56 -9.37
C ASN A 148 -0.21 0.85 -9.83
N ILE A 149 -0.74 1.63 -8.90
CA ILE A 149 -1.13 3.02 -9.14
C ILE A 149 0.12 3.89 -9.06
N MET A 150 0.37 4.68 -10.11
CA MET A 150 1.52 5.61 -10.17
C MET A 150 1.08 7.01 -9.75
N CYS A 151 1.99 7.81 -9.20
CA CYS A 151 1.66 9.15 -8.68
C CYS A 151 0.86 10.03 -9.64
N PRO A 152 1.16 10.11 -10.96
CA PRO A 152 0.36 10.91 -11.89
C PRO A 152 -1.12 10.51 -11.99
N GLY A 153 -1.44 9.25 -11.69
CA GLY A 153 -2.82 8.76 -11.64
C GLY A 153 -3.61 9.20 -10.41
N LEU A 154 -2.95 9.81 -9.41
CA LEU A 154 -3.53 10.34 -8.18
C LEU A 154 -3.48 11.88 -8.09
N THR A 155 -2.68 12.53 -8.94
CA THR A 155 -2.49 13.99 -8.94
C THR A 155 -3.05 14.69 -10.18
N SER A 156 -3.74 13.96 -11.06
CA SER A 156 -4.39 14.53 -12.24
C SER A 156 -5.71 15.25 -11.89
N PRO A 157 -6.27 16.08 -12.79
CA PRO A 157 -7.53 16.78 -12.51
C PRO A 157 -8.74 15.88 -12.19
N GLY A 158 -8.73 14.63 -12.69
CA GLY A 158 -9.77 13.64 -12.43
C GLY A 158 -9.55 12.78 -11.19
N ALA A 159 -8.40 12.91 -10.54
CA ALA A 159 -8.04 12.16 -9.34
C ALA A 159 -8.34 12.95 -8.07
N LYS A 160 -8.57 12.24 -6.96
CA LYS A 160 -8.70 12.83 -5.63
C LYS A 160 -7.94 11.99 -4.63
N LEU A 161 -6.97 12.64 -3.99
CA LEU A 161 -6.22 12.06 -2.89
C LEU A 161 -6.97 12.35 -1.59
N TYR A 162 -7.46 11.30 -0.94
CA TYR A 162 -8.06 11.42 0.40
C TYR A 162 -6.95 11.25 1.46
N PRO A 163 -7.00 12.01 2.56
CA PRO A 163 -6.01 11.85 3.64
C PRO A 163 -6.05 10.42 4.20
N ALA A 164 -4.90 9.95 4.68
CA ALA A 164 -4.86 8.72 5.46
C ALA A 164 -5.65 8.96 6.76
N GLY A 165 -6.68 8.12 6.98
CA GLY A 165 -7.48 8.13 8.20
C GLY A 165 -6.74 7.50 9.37
#